data_AF-A0A0D0BDX6-F1
#
_entry.id   AF-A0A0D0BDX6-F1
#
_cell.length_a   1.000
_cell.length_b   1.000
_cell.length_c   1.000
_cell.angle_alpha   90.00
_cell.angle_beta   90.00
_cell.angle_gamma   90.00
#
_symmetry.space_group_name_H-M   'P 1'
#
loop_
_entity.id
_entity.type
_entity.pdbx_description
1 polymer ?
#
loop_
_entity_poly.entity_id
_entity_poly.type
_entity_poly.pdbx_seq_one_letter_code
_entity_poly.pdbx_strand_id
1 'polypeptide(L)'
;MQTSVAALRDTVTVESASKLYNLLENISVPRFANARLQLPCIAFPLTEVRWRPGQYGDQCFTYDVKVDGLHDLSITTEDQLVQFWPGKPVRRTVLLIRPWTRDFLELPDFTELRDFAELPDIDDESSVEDYWSVPEFPLHDSPPRSPREQGSADSESSERAFRLIAHLGQPFSAFLVAQQRGGEYRRIASDNNIIAQVRDATSVNDMMDVRMLEIL
;
A
#
# COMPACT_ATOMS: atom_id res chain seq x y z
N MET A 1 7.03 0.92 8.13
CA MET A 1 6.07 -0.20 8.11
C MET A 1 6.03 -0.97 9.44
N GLN A 2 7.15 -1.44 9.98
CA GLN A 2 7.17 -2.24 11.23
C GLN A 2 6.61 -1.50 12.46
N THR A 3 6.86 -0.19 12.58
CA THR A 3 6.26 0.69 13.60
C THR A 3 4.75 0.83 13.45
N SER A 4 4.25 0.91 12.21
CA SER A 4 2.81 0.96 11.90
C SER A 4 2.12 -0.36 12.25
N VAL A 5 2.75 -1.50 11.97
CA VAL A 5 2.23 -2.83 12.34
C VAL A 5 2.11 -2.97 13.86
N ALA A 6 3.09 -2.50 14.62
CA ALA A 6 3.02 -2.51 16.09
C ALA A 6 1.84 -1.67 16.61
N ALA A 7 1.68 -0.43 16.13
CA ALA A 7 0.56 0.43 16.51
C ALA A 7 -0.81 -0.14 16.10
N LEU A 8 -0.88 -0.89 15.00
CA LEU A 8 -2.09 -1.55 14.54
C LEU A 8 -2.49 -2.74 15.44
N ARG A 9 -1.52 -3.45 16.03
CA ARG A 9 -1.81 -4.54 16.97
C ARG A 9 -2.54 -4.05 18.23
N ASP A 10 -2.29 -2.81 18.62
CA ASP A 10 -2.91 -2.19 19.81
C ASP A 10 -4.30 -1.62 19.54
N THR A 11 -4.66 -1.40 18.26
CA THR A 11 -5.86 -0.64 17.87
C THR A 11 -6.85 -1.45 17.02
N VAL A 12 -6.37 -2.32 16.13
CA VAL A 12 -7.18 -3.11 15.21
C VAL A 12 -7.28 -4.55 15.71
N THR A 13 -8.51 -5.08 15.74
CA THR A 13 -8.71 -6.48 16.13
C THR A 13 -8.19 -7.44 15.06
N VAL A 14 -7.64 -8.57 15.49
CA VAL A 14 -7.18 -9.65 14.58
C VAL A 14 -8.29 -10.14 13.66
N GLU A 15 -9.54 -10.19 14.16
CA GLU A 15 -10.71 -10.61 13.37
C GLU A 15 -10.99 -9.63 12.22
N SER A 16 -11.00 -8.32 12.49
CA SER A 16 -11.21 -7.32 11.45
C SER A 16 -10.09 -7.35 10.39
N ALA A 17 -8.84 -7.46 10.84
CA ALA A 17 -7.69 -7.56 9.96
C ALA A 17 -7.78 -8.80 9.05
N SER A 18 -8.11 -9.95 9.63
CA SER A 18 -8.26 -11.21 8.89
C SER A 18 -9.43 -11.14 7.90
N LYS A 19 -10.55 -10.53 8.29
CA LYS A 19 -11.71 -10.32 7.40
C LYS A 19 -11.34 -9.45 6.21
N LEU A 20 -10.60 -8.36 6.43
CA LEU A 20 -10.14 -7.50 5.35
C LEU A 20 -9.15 -8.23 4.42
N TYR A 21 -8.20 -8.97 4.99
CA TYR A 21 -7.25 -9.78 4.22
C TYR A 21 -7.98 -10.77 3.31
N ASN A 22 -8.90 -11.56 3.86
CA ASN A 22 -9.70 -12.52 3.11
C ASN A 22 -10.55 -11.82 2.03
N LEU A 23 -11.12 -10.64 2.33
CA LEU A 23 -11.88 -9.86 1.36
C LEU A 23 -11.01 -9.45 0.17
N LEU A 24 -9.80 -8.94 0.43
CA LEU A 24 -8.88 -8.44 -0.58
C LEU A 24 -8.20 -9.55 -1.39
N GLU A 25 -7.92 -10.69 -0.76
CA GLU A 25 -7.38 -11.90 -1.39
C GLU A 25 -8.36 -12.49 -2.42
N ASN A 26 -9.65 -12.47 -2.12
CA ASN A 26 -10.69 -13.03 -2.98
C ASN A 26 -11.07 -12.14 -4.17
N ILE A 27 -10.50 -10.93 -4.28
CA ILE A 27 -10.75 -10.05 -5.42
C ILE A 27 -10.09 -10.60 -6.68
N SER A 28 -10.79 -10.49 -7.81
CA SER A 28 -10.26 -10.87 -9.12
C SER A 28 -9.03 -10.04 -9.50
N VAL A 29 -8.03 -10.68 -10.10
CA VAL A 29 -6.85 -9.98 -10.62
C VAL A 29 -7.22 -8.98 -11.73
N PRO A 30 -6.43 -7.91 -11.91
CA PRO A 30 -6.56 -7.03 -13.06
C PRO A 30 -6.51 -7.84 -14.36
N ARG A 31 -7.44 -7.58 -15.29
CA ARG A 31 -7.50 -8.30 -16.57
C ARG A 31 -8.09 -7.44 -17.67
N PHE A 32 -7.74 -7.75 -18.91
CA PHE A 32 -8.38 -7.15 -20.07
C PHE A 32 -9.56 -8.02 -20.52
N ALA A 33 -10.72 -7.40 -20.69
CA ALA A 33 -11.93 -8.02 -21.23
C ALA A 33 -12.63 -7.04 -22.17
N ASN A 34 -13.07 -7.50 -23.36
CA ASN A 34 -13.74 -6.66 -24.35
C ASN A 34 -12.95 -5.39 -24.73
N ALA A 35 -11.62 -5.49 -24.84
CA ALA A 35 -10.71 -4.35 -25.07
C ALA A 35 -10.76 -3.26 -23.98
N ARG A 36 -11.18 -3.62 -22.76
CA ARG A 36 -11.24 -2.73 -21.58
C ARG A 36 -10.43 -3.34 -20.44
N LEU A 37 -9.73 -2.50 -19.69
CA LEU A 37 -9.03 -2.93 -18.49
C LEU A 37 -10.02 -2.99 -17.32
N GLN A 38 -10.29 -4.20 -16.83
CA GLN A 38 -11.01 -4.42 -15.57
C GLN A 38 -9.99 -4.38 -14.44
N LEU A 39 -10.01 -3.30 -13.66
CA LEU A 39 -9.12 -3.07 -12.55
C LEU A 39 -9.92 -3.15 -11.23
N PRO A 40 -9.62 -4.09 -10.33
CA PRO A 40 -10.13 -4.02 -8.98
C PRO A 40 -9.57 -2.78 -8.28
N CYS A 41 -10.44 -2.06 -7.60
CA CYS A 41 -10.11 -0.83 -6.91
C CYS A 41 -10.81 -0.76 -5.56
N ILE A 42 -10.22 -0.02 -4.64
CA ILE A 42 -10.88 0.45 -3.43
C ILE A 42 -11.35 1.88 -3.69
N ALA A 43 -12.63 2.13 -3.48
CA ALA A 43 -13.25 3.43 -3.73
C ALA A 43 -13.56 4.13 -2.41
N PHE A 44 -13.18 5.40 -2.32
CA PHE A 44 -13.44 6.26 -1.17
C PHE A 44 -14.25 7.47 -1.63
N PRO A 45 -15.53 7.59 -1.25
CA PRO A 45 -16.35 8.76 -1.57
C PRO A 45 -15.79 10.01 -0.89
N LEU A 46 -15.49 11.07 -1.65
CA LEU A 46 -15.05 12.33 -1.06
C LEU A 46 -16.24 13.09 -0.49
N THR A 47 -16.12 13.47 0.78
CA THR A 47 -17.11 14.30 1.49
C THR A 47 -16.68 15.76 1.50
N GLU A 48 -15.38 16.04 1.60
CA GLU A 48 -14.85 17.40 1.66
C GLU A 48 -13.49 17.49 0.97
N VAL A 49 -13.25 18.57 0.22
CA VAL A 49 -11.94 18.89 -0.36
C VAL A 49 -11.62 20.34 -0.02
N ARG A 50 -10.50 20.55 0.65
CA ARG A 50 -9.97 21.85 1.04
C ARG A 50 -8.61 22.04 0.42
N TRP A 51 -8.48 23.06 -0.40
CA TRP A 51 -7.17 23.47 -0.89
C TRP A 51 -6.31 23.99 0.27
N ARG A 52 -5.07 23.50 0.35
CA ARG A 52 -4.06 24.03 1.26
C ARG A 52 -3.10 24.89 0.45
N PRO A 53 -2.98 26.20 0.74
CA PRO A 53 -1.96 27.03 0.13
C PRO A 53 -0.58 26.43 0.40
N GLY A 54 0.14 26.10 -0.67
CA GLY A 54 1.51 25.59 -0.61
C GLY A 54 2.53 26.68 -0.26
N GLN A 55 3.77 26.27 -0.01
CA GLN A 55 4.88 27.22 0.08
C GLN A 55 5.15 27.86 -1.29
N TYR A 56 5.58 29.12 -1.29
CA TYR A 56 5.82 29.89 -2.51
C TYR A 56 6.95 29.23 -3.32
N GLY A 57 6.63 28.70 -4.51
CA GLY A 57 7.59 28.03 -5.41
C GLY A 57 7.38 26.53 -5.61
N ASP A 58 6.41 25.91 -4.91
CA ASP A 58 6.11 24.49 -5.08
C ASP A 58 5.29 24.24 -6.35
N GLN A 59 5.73 23.32 -7.22
CA GLN A 59 5.01 22.94 -8.44
C GLN A 59 3.84 21.98 -8.14
N CYS A 60 3.76 21.48 -6.90
CA CYS A 60 2.72 20.57 -6.43
C CYS A 60 1.67 21.30 -5.59
N PHE A 61 0.40 21.01 -5.86
CA PHE A 61 -0.74 21.43 -5.06
C PHE A 61 -1.11 20.36 -4.04
N THR A 62 -1.22 20.76 -2.77
CA THR A 62 -1.70 19.88 -1.70
C THR A 62 -3.14 20.22 -1.33
N TYR A 63 -3.96 19.18 -1.18
CA TYR A 63 -5.36 19.27 -0.80
C TYR A 63 -5.62 18.42 0.44
N ASP A 64 -6.30 18.98 1.42
CA ASP A 64 -6.86 18.23 2.53
C ASP A 64 -8.22 17.70 2.13
N VAL A 65 -8.39 16.39 2.24
CA VAL A 65 -9.56 15.69 1.77
C VAL A 65 -10.13 14.86 2.91
N LYS A 66 -11.44 14.86 3.01
CA LYS A 66 -12.18 13.91 3.83
C LYS A 66 -12.88 12.95 2.91
N VAL A 67 -12.79 11.69 3.26
CA VAL A 67 -13.51 10.63 2.56
C VAL A 67 -14.34 9.86 3.56
N ASP A 68 -15.41 9.26 3.06
CA ASP A 68 -16.16 8.28 3.81
C ASP A 68 -15.33 6.99 3.94
N GLY A 69 -15.32 6.40 5.14
CA GLY A 69 -14.58 5.17 5.42
C GLY A 69 -13.06 5.29 5.66
N LEU A 70 -12.45 6.48 5.57
CA LEU A 70 -11.08 6.73 6.05
C LEU A 70 -11.01 8.05 6.82
N HIS A 71 -10.03 8.19 7.71
CA HIS A 71 -9.74 9.47 8.34
C HIS A 71 -9.22 10.49 7.33
N ASP A 72 -9.18 11.77 7.73
CA ASP A 72 -8.62 12.87 6.94
C ASP A 72 -7.36 12.44 6.19
N LEU A 73 -7.34 12.68 4.88
CA LEU A 73 -6.23 12.34 4.00
C LEU A 73 -5.74 13.58 3.26
N SER A 74 -4.47 13.60 2.89
CA SER A 74 -3.91 14.66 2.04
C SER A 74 -3.62 14.11 0.66
N ILE A 75 -3.99 14.87 -0.36
CA ILE A 75 -3.72 14.57 -1.75
C ILE A 75 -2.72 15.59 -2.28
N THR A 76 -1.66 15.09 -2.92
CA THR A 76 -0.67 15.90 -3.62
C THR A 76 -0.75 15.61 -5.12
N THR A 77 -0.81 16.67 -5.93
CA THR A 77 -0.84 16.56 -7.40
C THR A 77 -0.25 17.82 -8.01
N GLU A 78 0.35 17.71 -9.20
CA GLU A 78 0.82 18.85 -9.99
C GLU A 78 -0.35 19.62 -10.64
N ASP A 79 -1.52 18.99 -10.71
CA ASP A 79 -2.69 19.60 -11.34
C ASP A 79 -3.47 20.49 -10.38
N GLN A 80 -3.82 21.66 -10.87
CA GLN A 80 -4.76 22.50 -10.16
C GLN A 80 -6.17 21.93 -10.29
N LEU A 81 -6.73 21.42 -9.18
CA LEU A 81 -8.09 20.90 -9.13
C LEU A 81 -9.13 22.03 -9.08
N VAL A 82 -9.28 22.77 -10.18
CA VAL A 82 -10.13 23.98 -10.33
C VAL A 82 -11.60 23.80 -9.93
N GLN A 83 -12.07 22.56 -9.92
CA GLN A 83 -13.43 22.20 -9.54
C GLN A 83 -13.73 22.23 -8.04
N PHE A 84 -12.70 22.26 -7.18
CA PHE A 84 -12.83 22.36 -5.72
C PHE A 84 -12.49 23.75 -5.19
N TRP A 85 -12.43 24.75 -6.06
CA TRP A 85 -12.14 26.12 -5.65
C TRP A 85 -13.30 26.73 -4.85
N PRO A 86 -12.99 27.61 -3.86
CA PRO A 86 -14.01 28.26 -3.05
C PRO A 86 -15.05 28.97 -3.93
N GLY A 87 -16.34 28.70 -3.67
CA GLY A 87 -17.46 29.33 -4.39
C GLY A 87 -18.12 28.49 -5.48
N LYS A 88 -17.63 27.27 -5.77
CA LYS A 88 -18.28 26.36 -6.71
C LYS A 88 -18.82 25.11 -5.99
N PRO A 89 -20.14 24.87 -5.95
CA PRO A 89 -20.67 23.67 -5.31
C PRO A 89 -20.28 22.43 -6.13
N VAL A 90 -19.69 21.44 -5.46
CA VAL A 90 -19.42 20.11 -6.03
C VAL A 90 -20.76 19.40 -6.17
N ARG A 91 -21.40 19.52 -7.34
CA ARG A 91 -22.72 18.90 -7.61
C ARG A 91 -22.65 17.43 -8.01
N ARG A 92 -21.47 16.79 -7.92
CA ARG A 92 -21.22 15.43 -8.40
C ARG A 92 -20.54 14.62 -7.31
N THR A 93 -20.91 13.36 -7.18
CA THR A 93 -20.18 12.40 -6.35
C THR A 93 -18.79 12.24 -6.93
N VAL A 94 -17.77 12.56 -6.13
CA VAL A 94 -16.36 12.34 -6.48
C VAL A 94 -15.88 11.15 -5.68
N LEU A 95 -15.16 10.24 -6.32
CA LEU A 95 -14.52 9.09 -5.69
C LEU A 95 -13.00 9.20 -5.85
N LEU A 96 -12.30 8.90 -4.76
CA LEU A 96 -10.87 8.63 -4.76
C LEU A 96 -10.71 7.12 -4.93
N ILE A 97 -10.04 6.72 -5.99
CA ILE A 97 -9.91 5.32 -6.39
C ILE A 97 -8.46 4.90 -6.17
N ARG A 98 -8.27 3.87 -5.32
CA ARG A 98 -6.99 3.19 -5.15
C ARG A 98 -6.99 1.89 -5.95
N PRO A 99 -6.14 1.73 -6.97
CA PRO A 99 -5.91 0.44 -7.61
C PRO A 99 -5.48 -0.63 -6.62
N TRP A 100 -6.03 -1.83 -6.77
CA TRP A 100 -5.64 -2.99 -5.97
C TRP A 100 -4.92 -4.02 -6.85
N THR A 101 -3.82 -4.58 -6.36
CA THR A 101 -3.13 -5.72 -6.97
C THR A 101 -2.78 -6.74 -5.90
N ARG A 102 -2.74 -8.02 -6.26
CA ARG A 102 -2.43 -9.09 -5.29
C ARG A 102 -0.96 -9.10 -4.86
N ASP A 103 -0.08 -8.41 -5.59
CA ASP A 103 1.33 -8.25 -5.22
C ASP A 103 1.49 -7.60 -3.83
N PHE A 104 0.49 -6.83 -3.39
CA PHE A 104 0.44 -6.28 -2.03
C PHE A 104 0.20 -7.34 -0.93
N LEU A 105 -0.15 -8.58 -1.28
CA LEU A 105 -0.31 -9.69 -0.33
C LEU A 105 0.99 -10.47 -0.14
N GLU A 106 1.89 -10.45 -1.13
CA GLU A 106 3.17 -11.18 -1.17
C GLU A 106 4.35 -10.33 -0.69
N LEU A 107 4.10 -9.30 0.13
CA LEU A 107 5.16 -8.41 0.64
C LEU A 107 6.23 -9.23 1.40
N PRO A 108 7.50 -9.24 0.93
CA PRO A 108 8.57 -9.95 1.61
C PRO A 108 8.78 -9.35 3.01
N ASP A 109 9.26 -10.19 3.93
CA ASP A 109 9.66 -9.71 5.23
C ASP A 109 10.88 -8.79 5.05
N PHE A 110 10.75 -7.53 5.44
CA PHE A 110 11.79 -6.52 5.23
C PHE A 110 13.10 -6.82 5.98
N THR A 111 13.15 -7.90 6.77
CA THR A 111 14.36 -8.50 7.32
C THR A 111 15.34 -8.97 6.24
N GLU A 112 14.89 -9.40 5.06
CA GLU A 112 15.77 -9.96 4.02
C GLU A 112 16.55 -8.90 3.22
N LEU A 113 16.08 -7.64 3.18
CA LEU A 113 16.79 -6.56 2.46
C LEU A 113 17.98 -5.98 3.21
N ARG A 114 18.14 -6.33 4.50
CA ARG A 114 19.26 -5.85 5.32
C ARG A 114 20.51 -6.70 5.10
N ASP A 115 20.36 -7.96 4.70
CA ASP A 115 21.48 -8.89 4.48
C ASP A 115 22.21 -8.69 3.15
N PHE A 116 21.62 -7.96 2.19
CA PHE A 116 22.28 -7.63 0.92
C PHE A 116 23.10 -6.33 0.95
N ALA A 117 23.06 -5.57 2.05
CA ALA A 117 23.78 -4.31 2.20
C ALA A 117 25.21 -4.45 2.76
N GLU A 118 25.61 -5.64 3.21
CA GLU A 118 27.01 -5.94 3.54
C GLU A 118 27.69 -6.68 2.37
N LEU A 119 27.91 -5.98 1.26
CA LEU A 119 28.99 -6.37 0.35
C LEU A 119 30.31 -5.96 1.01
N PRO A 120 31.24 -6.89 1.29
CA PRO A 120 32.55 -6.51 1.79
C PRO A 120 33.27 -5.71 0.71
N ASP A 121 33.84 -4.57 1.11
CA ASP A 121 34.72 -3.74 0.30
C ASP A 121 35.88 -4.61 -0.22
N ILE A 122 35.87 -4.90 -1.53
CA ILE A 122 37.01 -5.52 -2.20
C ILE A 122 37.84 -4.36 -2.78
N ASP A 123 38.86 -3.95 -2.04
CA ASP A 123 40.00 -3.20 -2.56
C ASP A 123 41.31 -3.96 -2.26
N ASP A 124 42.14 -3.99 -3.30
CA ASP A 124 43.57 -4.28 -3.41
C ASP A 124 44.15 -5.72 -3.42
N GLU A 125 44.50 -6.10 -4.66
CA GLU A 125 45.86 -6.33 -5.18
C GLU A 125 46.70 -7.57 -4.76
N SER A 126 47.08 -8.33 -5.81
CA SER A 126 48.24 -9.23 -5.97
C SER A 126 48.14 -10.74 -5.61
N SER A 127 47.99 -11.54 -6.68
CA SER A 127 48.85 -12.67 -7.07
C SER A 127 49.69 -13.38 -5.98
N VAL A 128 49.39 -14.64 -5.66
CA VAL A 128 50.13 -15.86 -6.09
C VAL A 128 49.42 -17.14 -5.61
N GLU A 129 49.69 -18.21 -6.35
CA GLU A 129 49.42 -19.66 -6.20
C GLU A 129 49.26 -20.18 -4.75
N ASP A 130 48.37 -21.15 -4.49
CA ASP A 130 48.71 -22.58 -4.51
C ASP A 130 47.56 -23.45 -3.94
N TYR A 131 47.27 -24.52 -4.69
CA TYR A 131 46.67 -25.82 -4.37
C TYR A 131 45.72 -26.05 -3.18
N TRP A 132 44.57 -26.67 -3.54
CA TRP A 132 43.77 -27.63 -2.75
C TRP A 132 44.35 -28.01 -1.37
N SER A 133 43.64 -27.64 -0.30
CA SER A 133 43.68 -28.38 0.95
C SER A 133 42.34 -28.30 1.67
N VAL A 134 41.67 -29.44 1.68
CA VAL A 134 40.54 -29.79 2.54
C VAL A 134 40.94 -29.59 4.00
N PRO A 135 40.11 -28.97 4.85
CA PRO A 135 40.20 -29.16 6.29
C PRO A 135 39.09 -30.13 6.75
N GLU A 136 39.49 -31.35 7.07
CA GLU A 136 38.77 -32.22 8.00
C GLU A 136 38.71 -31.54 9.37
N PHE A 137 37.51 -31.36 9.95
CA PHE A 137 37.32 -30.95 11.33
C PHE A 137 35.98 -31.48 11.90
N PRO A 138 35.88 -31.65 13.23
CA PRO A 138 35.62 -32.95 13.85
C PRO A 138 34.16 -33.16 14.28
N LEU A 139 33.81 -34.44 14.45
CA LEU A 139 32.61 -34.93 15.13
C LEU A 139 32.46 -34.29 16.52
N HIS A 140 31.62 -33.27 16.63
CA HIS A 140 31.10 -32.78 17.90
C HIS A 140 29.61 -33.14 18.03
N ASP A 141 29.38 -34.02 19.00
CA ASP A 141 28.11 -34.46 19.55
C ASP A 141 27.23 -33.25 19.89
N SER A 142 26.12 -33.07 19.17
CA SER A 142 25.17 -31.98 19.42
C SER A 142 24.08 -32.44 20.38
N PRO A 143 23.75 -31.66 21.43
CA PRO A 143 22.70 -31.98 22.41
C PRO A 143 21.32 -31.96 21.74
N PRO A 144 20.28 -32.54 22.39
CA PRO A 144 19.02 -32.83 21.73
C PRO A 144 18.37 -31.55 21.20
N ARG A 145 18.09 -31.59 19.89
CA ARG A 145 17.31 -30.63 19.12
C ARG A 145 16.11 -30.18 19.96
N SER A 146 16.09 -28.90 20.32
CA SER A 146 14.96 -28.27 20.99
C SER A 146 13.68 -28.48 20.17
N PRO A 147 12.51 -28.51 20.84
CA PRO A 147 11.24 -28.64 20.15
C PRO A 147 11.12 -27.52 19.12
N ARG A 148 11.03 -27.94 17.86
CA ARG A 148 10.60 -27.16 16.71
C ARG A 148 9.51 -26.19 17.18
N GLU A 149 9.84 -24.91 17.27
CA GLU A 149 8.85 -23.85 17.44
C GLU A 149 7.96 -23.94 16.20
N GLN A 150 6.84 -24.64 16.35
CA GLN A 150 5.69 -24.47 15.48
C GLN A 150 5.21 -23.05 15.74
N GLY A 151 5.84 -22.08 15.06
CA GLY A 151 5.22 -20.79 14.82
C GLY A 151 3.82 -21.09 14.34
N SER A 152 2.83 -20.79 15.19
CA SER A 152 1.45 -21.17 14.94
C SER A 152 1.03 -20.53 13.61
N ALA A 153 0.49 -21.31 12.68
CA ALA A 153 0.05 -20.82 11.38
C ALA A 153 -0.94 -19.63 11.48
N ASP A 154 -1.64 -19.54 12.61
CA ASP A 154 -2.55 -18.45 12.96
C ASP A 154 -1.80 -17.13 13.23
N SER A 155 -0.62 -17.19 13.86
CA SER A 155 0.23 -16.02 14.10
C SER A 155 0.76 -15.44 12.79
N GLU A 156 1.24 -16.29 11.88
CA GLU A 156 1.74 -15.87 10.57
C GLU A 156 0.64 -15.23 9.70
N SER A 157 -0.56 -15.82 9.71
CA SER A 157 -1.72 -15.30 8.98
C SER A 157 -2.18 -13.95 9.52
N SER A 158 -2.25 -13.80 10.85
CA SER A 158 -2.58 -12.52 11.48
C SER A 158 -1.53 -11.45 11.18
N GLU A 159 -0.25 -11.83 11.12
CA GLU A 159 0.84 -10.92 10.80
C GLU A 159 0.75 -10.41 9.36
N ARG A 160 0.47 -11.30 8.40
CA ARG A 160 0.19 -10.91 7.00
C ARG A 160 -0.97 -9.92 6.91
N ALA A 161 -2.05 -10.14 7.68
CA ALA A 161 -3.19 -9.23 7.71
C ALA A 161 -2.83 -7.83 8.25
N PHE A 162 -2.04 -7.74 9.34
CA PHE A 162 -1.59 -6.44 9.85
C PHE A 162 -0.59 -5.75 8.91
N ARG A 163 0.30 -6.51 8.25
CA ARG A 163 1.20 -5.96 7.22
C ARG A 163 0.41 -5.37 6.07
N LEU A 164 -0.65 -6.05 5.62
CA LEU A 164 -1.55 -5.53 4.59
C LEU A 164 -2.19 -4.20 5.02
N ILE A 165 -2.75 -4.11 6.23
CA ILE A 165 -3.33 -2.86 6.74
C ILE A 165 -2.27 -1.75 6.80
N ALA A 166 -1.07 -2.05 7.31
CA ALA A 166 0.01 -1.08 7.37
C ALA A 166 0.42 -0.57 5.98
N HIS A 167 0.40 -1.45 4.98
CA HIS A 167 0.64 -1.11 3.57
C HIS A 167 -0.49 -0.27 2.98
N LEU A 168 -1.74 -0.58 3.35
CA LEU A 168 -2.90 0.22 2.97
C LEU A 168 -2.87 1.63 3.60
N GLY A 169 -2.20 1.81 4.74
CA GLY A 169 -1.93 3.13 5.32
C GLY A 169 -0.82 3.94 4.64
N GLN A 170 0.00 3.34 3.75
CA GLN A 170 1.09 4.07 3.07
C GLN A 170 0.54 5.01 1.98
N PRO A 171 1.31 6.05 1.59
CA PRO A 171 0.98 6.86 0.44
C PRO A 171 0.78 6.01 -0.81
N PHE A 172 -0.23 6.32 -1.62
CA PHE A 172 -0.57 5.54 -2.81
C PHE A 172 -0.95 6.44 -3.99
N SER A 173 -0.67 5.94 -5.20
CA SER A 173 -1.16 6.54 -6.43
C SER A 173 -2.66 6.31 -6.56
N ALA A 174 -3.42 7.38 -6.75
CA ALA A 174 -4.86 7.35 -6.81
C ALA A 174 -5.40 7.93 -8.13
N PHE A 175 -6.62 7.57 -8.46
CA PHE A 175 -7.41 8.27 -9.48
C PHE A 175 -8.51 9.07 -8.80
N LEU A 176 -8.72 10.30 -9.26
CA LEU A 176 -9.87 11.09 -8.86
C LEU A 176 -10.90 11.09 -9.97
N VAL A 177 -12.07 10.53 -9.70
CA VAL A 177 -13.14 10.38 -10.68
C VAL A 177 -14.44 11.02 -10.22
N ALA A 178 -15.16 11.70 -11.11
CA ALA A 178 -16.49 12.21 -10.88
C ALA A 178 -17.51 11.32 -11.59
N GLN A 179 -18.60 11.02 -10.90
CA GLN A 179 -19.74 10.35 -11.52
C GLN A 179 -20.46 11.31 -12.49
N GLN A 180 -20.70 10.85 -13.71
CA GLN A 180 -21.45 11.54 -14.76
C GLN A 180 -22.94 11.13 -14.75
N ARG A 181 -23.76 11.90 -15.48
CA ARG A 181 -25.17 11.53 -15.74
C ARG A 181 -25.17 10.28 -16.62
N GLY A 182 -25.58 9.14 -16.07
CA GLY A 182 -25.52 7.85 -16.75
C GLY A 182 -24.73 6.78 -16.00
N GLY A 183 -24.15 7.09 -14.83
CA GLY A 183 -23.42 6.13 -14.01
C GLY A 183 -21.96 5.92 -14.43
N GLU A 184 -21.55 6.49 -15.56
CA GLU A 184 -20.17 6.52 -16.01
C GLU A 184 -19.30 7.39 -15.10
N TYR A 185 -18.01 7.06 -14.98
CA TYR A 185 -17.04 7.83 -14.21
C TYR A 185 -16.07 8.54 -15.14
N ARG A 186 -15.76 9.82 -14.86
CA ARG A 186 -14.77 10.59 -15.59
C ARG A 186 -13.63 11.00 -14.66
N ARG A 187 -12.39 10.80 -15.08
CA ARG A 187 -11.22 11.36 -14.40
C ARG A 187 -11.31 12.89 -14.36
N ILE A 188 -10.85 13.48 -13.26
CA ILE A 188 -10.93 14.93 -13.07
C ILE A 188 -9.62 15.66 -12.84
N ALA A 189 -8.52 14.92 -12.69
CA ALA A 189 -7.18 15.46 -12.89
C ALA A 189 -6.67 15.05 -14.28
N SER A 190 -5.63 15.70 -14.77
CA SER A 190 -4.90 15.28 -15.97
C SER A 190 -4.16 13.96 -15.71
N ASP A 191 -3.33 13.53 -16.65
CA ASP A 191 -2.58 12.27 -16.56
C ASP A 191 -1.54 12.24 -15.44
N ASN A 192 -1.31 13.37 -14.77
CA ASN A 192 -0.40 13.49 -13.64
C ASN A 192 -0.79 12.60 -12.45
N ASN A 193 0.24 12.17 -11.73
CA ASN A 193 0.07 11.34 -10.55
C ASN A 193 -0.62 12.11 -9.42
N ILE A 194 -1.61 11.47 -8.83
CA ILE A 194 -2.26 11.92 -7.60
C ILE A 194 -1.76 11.02 -6.50
N ILE A 195 -1.01 11.57 -5.55
CA ILE A 195 -0.50 10.81 -4.40
C ILE A 195 -1.39 11.11 -3.20
N ALA A 196 -2.12 10.10 -2.73
CA ALA A 196 -2.96 10.20 -1.54
C ALA A 196 -2.21 9.63 -0.33
N GLN A 197 -2.24 10.35 0.79
CA GLN A 197 -1.64 9.94 2.05
C GLN A 197 -2.68 9.97 3.17
N VAL A 198 -2.88 8.82 3.80
CA VAL A 198 -3.77 8.68 4.96
C VAL A 198 -3.04 9.24 6.19
N ARG A 199 -3.69 10.12 6.97
CA ARG A 199 -3.06 10.69 8.17
C ARG A 199 -2.96 9.68 9.32
N ASP A 200 -3.92 8.76 9.40
CA ASP A 200 -3.96 7.72 10.42
C ASP A 200 -4.28 6.34 9.80
N ALA A 201 -3.29 5.45 9.81
CA ALA A 201 -3.39 4.12 9.25
C ALA A 201 -4.35 3.19 10.03
N THR A 202 -4.72 3.53 11.27
CA THR A 202 -5.68 2.73 12.05
C THR A 202 -7.12 2.81 11.49
N SER A 203 -7.41 3.87 10.73
CA SER A 203 -8.72 4.11 10.10
C SER A 203 -9.03 3.22 8.89
N VAL A 204 -8.02 2.52 8.38
CA VAL A 204 -8.09 1.64 7.19
C VAL A 204 -8.98 0.40 7.42
N ASN A 205 -9.29 0.10 8.68
CA ASN A 205 -9.97 -1.12 9.08
C ASN A 205 -11.51 -1.05 8.95
N ASP A 206 -12.10 0.13 8.78
CA ASP A 206 -13.54 0.24 8.56
C ASP A 206 -13.87 0.00 7.07
N MET A 207 -14.99 -0.68 6.85
CA MET A 207 -15.28 -1.47 5.65
C MET A 207 -15.00 -0.74 4.32
N MET A 208 -13.91 -1.10 3.66
CA MET A 208 -13.52 -0.59 2.34
C MET A 208 -14.57 -0.96 1.28
N ASP A 209 -15.03 0.03 0.52
CA ASP A 209 -15.90 -0.19 -0.64
C ASP A 209 -15.06 -0.63 -1.85
N VAL A 210 -14.93 -1.94 -2.04
CA VAL A 210 -14.21 -2.53 -3.16
C VAL A 210 -15.10 -2.58 -4.39
N ARG A 211 -14.60 -2.00 -5.49
CA ARG A 211 -15.31 -1.91 -6.78
C ARG A 211 -14.43 -2.40 -7.92
N MET A 212 -15.06 -2.96 -8.94
CA MET A 212 -14.41 -3.20 -10.23
C MET A 212 -14.60 -1.97 -11.11
N LEU A 213 -13.51 -1.33 -11.54
CA LEU A 213 -13.55 -0.24 -12.49
C LEU A 213 -13.19 -0.76 -13.89
N GLU A 214 -13.98 -0.37 -14.89
CA GLU A 214 -13.69 -0.66 -16.30
C GLU A 214 -13.12 0.58 -16.98
N ILE A 215 -11.82 0.54 -17.30
CA ILE A 215 -11.09 1.63 -17.93
C ILE A 215 -11.01 1.35 -19.44
N LEU A 216 -11.27 2.39 -20.24
CA LEU A 216 -11.17 2.40 -21.70
C LEU A 216 -9.76 2.80 -22.16
#